data_AF-A0A2G9UST5-F1
#
_entry.id   AF-A0A2G9UST5-F1
#
_cell.length_a   1.000
_cell.length_b   1.000
_cell.length_c   1.000
_cell.angle_alpha   90.00
_cell.angle_beta   90.00
_cell.angle_gamma   90.00
#
_symmetry.space_group_name_H-M   'P 1'
#
loop_
_entity.id
_entity.type
_entity.pdbx_description
1 polymer ?
#
loop_
_entity_poly.entity_id
_entity_poly.type
_entity_poly.pdbx_seq_one_letter_code
_entity_poly.pdbx_strand_id
1 'polypeptide(L)'
;MRGLGDLEELVTRTTGGKYAVGDQLTIADICIPSILYNARRFGVDVSLYPKLCMIDAVTAEIPEFQSAHPDRQPDANLDAK
;
A
#
# COMPACT_ATOMS: atom_id res chain seq x y z
N MET A 1 -6.36 -5.95 -12.76
CA MET A 1 -5.36 -5.17 -13.53
C MET A 1 -4.04 -5.94 -13.52
N ARG A 2 -3.28 -5.99 -14.64
CA ARG A 2 -2.01 -6.76 -14.70
C ARG A 2 -0.99 -6.29 -13.66
N GLY A 3 -0.78 -4.98 -13.52
CA GLY A 3 0.24 -4.42 -12.62
C GLY A 3 0.11 -4.78 -11.14
N LEU A 4 -1.10 -4.76 -10.57
CA LEU A 4 -1.31 -5.18 -9.16
C LEU A 4 -1.08 -6.68 -8.97
N GLY A 5 -1.45 -7.50 -9.96
CA GLY A 5 -1.19 -8.94 -9.92
C GLY A 5 0.31 -9.25 -9.99
N ASP A 6 1.03 -8.60 -10.90
CA ASP A 6 2.48 -8.76 -11.05
C ASP A 6 3.23 -8.29 -9.78
N LEU A 7 2.75 -7.20 -9.15
CA LEU A 7 3.31 -6.70 -7.90
C LEU A 7 3.03 -7.64 -6.72
N GLU A 8 1.81 -8.17 -6.59
CA GLU A 8 1.46 -9.18 -5.58
C GLU A 8 2.36 -10.43 -5.73
N GLU A 9 2.56 -10.92 -6.95
CA GLU A 9 3.45 -12.06 -7.21
C GLU A 9 4.91 -11.73 -6.84
N LEU A 10 5.41 -10.56 -7.27
CA LEU A 10 6.77 -10.13 -6.98
C LEU A 10 6.99 -10.04 -5.47
N VAL A 11 6.12 -9.34 -4.75
CA VAL A 11 6.23 -9.20 -3.30
C VAL A 11 6.15 -10.57 -2.65
N THR A 12 5.19 -11.43 -3.03
CA THR A 12 5.05 -12.80 -2.53
C THR A 12 6.31 -13.66 -2.70
N ARG A 13 7.06 -13.46 -3.79
CA ARG A 13 8.33 -14.16 -4.02
C ARG A 13 9.50 -13.57 -3.25
N THR A 14 9.45 -12.28 -2.95
CA THR A 14 10.54 -11.57 -2.24
C THR A 14 10.34 -11.62 -0.72
N THR A 15 9.13 -11.90 -0.25
CA THR A 15 8.75 -11.98 1.16
C THR A 15 8.89 -13.37 1.76
N GLY A 16 9.61 -13.44 2.88
CA GLY A 16 9.30 -14.31 4.02
C GLY A 16 8.96 -13.54 5.30
N GLY A 17 8.82 -12.20 5.23
CA GLY A 17 8.87 -11.31 6.39
C GLY A 17 7.72 -10.29 6.50
N LYS A 18 7.91 -9.36 7.44
CA LYS A 18 6.94 -8.33 7.85
C LYS A 18 6.64 -7.26 6.79
N TYR A 19 7.63 -6.90 5.96
CA TYR A 19 7.55 -5.82 4.97
C TYR A 19 7.67 -6.36 3.53
N ALA A 20 7.72 -5.49 2.53
CA ALA A 20 7.84 -5.84 1.12
C ALA A 20 9.10 -6.67 0.81
N VAL A 21 10.21 -6.41 1.53
CA VAL A 21 11.48 -7.11 1.39
C VAL A 21 12.02 -7.49 2.78
N GLY A 22 11.73 -8.73 3.21
CA GLY A 22 12.16 -9.23 4.52
C GLY A 22 11.50 -8.49 5.69
N ASP A 23 12.29 -8.21 6.74
CA ASP A 23 11.80 -7.64 8.01
C ASP A 23 12.26 -6.19 8.26
N GLN A 24 12.81 -5.52 7.24
CA GLN A 24 13.15 -4.11 7.29
C GLN A 24 12.30 -3.29 6.32
N LEU A 25 11.95 -2.07 6.73
CA LEU A 25 11.31 -1.10 5.85
C LEU A 25 12.25 -0.70 4.71
N THR A 26 11.71 -0.63 3.51
CA THR A 26 12.42 -0.23 2.30
C THR A 26 11.62 0.79 1.50
N ILE A 27 12.20 1.29 0.41
CA ILE A 27 11.47 2.15 -0.52
C ILE A 27 10.24 1.47 -1.15
N ALA A 28 10.22 0.13 -1.24
CA ALA A 28 9.06 -0.59 -1.76
C ALA A 28 7.83 -0.40 -0.87
N ASP A 29 8.02 -0.36 0.45
CA ASP A 29 6.95 -0.18 1.43
C ASP A 29 6.33 1.23 1.39
N ILE A 30 7.08 2.23 0.91
CA ILE A 30 6.57 3.59 0.71
C ILE A 30 5.54 3.63 -0.44
N CYS A 31 5.78 2.86 -1.49
CA CYS A 31 4.96 2.88 -2.70
C CYS A 31 3.64 2.12 -2.53
N ILE A 32 3.64 1.00 -1.81
CA ILE A 32 2.48 0.08 -1.74
C ILE A 32 1.20 0.76 -1.22
N PRO A 33 1.20 1.52 -0.11
CA PRO A 33 0.00 2.20 0.38
C PRO A 33 -0.59 3.18 -0.62
N SER A 34 0.26 3.93 -1.34
CA SER A 34 -0.20 4.88 -2.37
C SER A 34 -0.90 4.17 -3.54
N ILE A 35 -0.37 3.02 -3.96
CA ILE A 35 -0.93 2.21 -5.03
C ILE A 35 -2.31 1.66 -4.60
N LEU A 36 -2.41 1.14 -3.38
CA LEU A 36 -3.66 0.59 -2.85
C LEU A 36 -4.71 1.67 -2.56
N TYR A 37 -4.31 2.83 -2.05
CA TYR A 37 -5.19 3.97 -1.89
C TYR A 37 -5.85 4.36 -3.22
N ASN A 38 -5.07 4.49 -4.29
CA ASN A 38 -5.60 4.80 -5.61
C ASN A 38 -6.47 3.66 -6.17
N ALA A 39 -6.05 2.40 -6.00
CA ALA A 39 -6.85 1.24 -6.40
C ALA A 39 -8.24 1.27 -5.76
N ARG A 40 -8.32 1.51 -4.45
CA ARG A 40 -9.59 1.67 -3.72
C ARG A 40 -10.41 2.84 -4.25
N ARG A 41 -9.77 4.00 -4.47
CA ARG A 41 -10.44 5.20 -5.00
C ARG A 41 -11.08 4.96 -6.37
N PHE A 42 -10.49 4.11 -7.21
CA PHE A 42 -11.02 3.77 -8.53
C PHE A 42 -11.86 2.48 -8.55
N GLY A 43 -12.30 1.99 -7.38
CA GLY A 43 -13.21 0.84 -7.29
C GLY A 43 -12.58 -0.51 -7.62
N VAL A 44 -11.25 -0.63 -7.54
CA VAL A 44 -10.56 -1.91 -7.70
C VAL A 44 -10.69 -2.70 -6.39
N ASP A 45 -11.14 -3.96 -6.49
CA ASP A 45 -11.14 -4.89 -5.36
C ASP A 45 -9.70 -5.28 -5.00
N VAL A 46 -9.19 -4.70 -3.93
CA VAL A 46 -7.84 -4.96 -3.43
C VAL A 46 -7.74 -6.24 -2.60
N SER A 47 -8.86 -6.87 -2.22
CA SER A 47 -8.85 -8.11 -1.44
C SER A 47 -8.21 -9.28 -2.21
N LEU A 48 -8.11 -9.16 -3.54
CA LEU A 48 -7.39 -10.08 -4.42
C LEU A 48 -5.87 -10.03 -4.27
N TYR A 49 -5.33 -9.07 -3.50
CA TYR A 49 -3.89 -8.84 -3.30
C TYR A 49 -3.54 -8.89 -1.80
N PRO A 50 -3.65 -10.06 -1.15
CA PRO A 50 -3.55 -10.19 0.30
C PRO A 50 -2.18 -9.78 0.85
N LYS A 51 -1.08 -10.04 0.13
CA LYS A 51 0.24 -9.65 0.63
C LYS A 51 0.43 -8.14 0.60
N LEU A 52 -0.04 -7.48 -0.46
CA LEU A 52 -0.04 -6.02 -0.51
C LEU A 52 -0.93 -5.43 0.60
N CYS A 53 -2.11 -6.00 0.85
CA CYS A 53 -2.99 -5.55 1.93
C CYS A 53 -2.37 -5.73 3.32
N MET A 54 -1.61 -6.81 3.53
CA MET A 54 -0.89 -7.05 4.79
C MET A 54 0.18 -5.98 5.01
N ILE A 55 0.95 -5.62 3.98
CA ILE A 55 1.98 -4.57 4.06
C ILE A 55 1.34 -3.20 4.31
N ASP A 56 0.23 -2.91 3.63
CA ASP A 56 -0.56 -1.68 3.85
C ASP A 56 -1.00 -1.57 5.31
N ALA A 57 -1.52 -2.65 5.88
CA ALA A 57 -1.95 -2.68 7.28
C ALA A 57 -0.77 -2.43 8.25
N VAL A 58 0.37 -3.11 8.04
CA VAL A 58 1.55 -2.97 8.89
C VAL A 58 2.14 -1.55 8.78
N THR A 59 2.20 -0.98 7.58
CA THR A 59 2.72 0.37 7.38
C THR A 59 1.76 1.43 7.91
N ALA A 60 0.45 1.20 7.90
CA ALA A 60 -0.54 2.09 8.49
C ALA A 60 -0.42 2.27 10.02
N GLU A 61 0.27 1.36 10.72
CA GLU A 61 0.58 1.51 12.14
C GLU A 61 1.72 2.51 12.42
N ILE A 62 2.49 2.89 11.39
CA ILE A 62 3.67 3.77 11.52
C ILE A 62 3.22 5.25 11.47
N PRO A 63 3.59 6.09 12.47
CA PRO A 63 3.17 7.49 12.53
C PRO A 63 3.51 8.30 11.28
N GLU A 64 4.65 8.06 10.67
CA GLU A 64 5.11 8.74 9.46
C GLU A 64 4.16 8.46 8.27
N PHE A 65 3.73 7.21 8.07
CA PHE A 65 2.75 6.86 7.05
C PHE A 65 1.38 7.49 7.33
N GLN A 66 0.96 7.51 8.58
CA GLN A 66 -0.27 8.18 8.99
C GLN A 66 -0.23 9.69 8.74
N SER A 67 0.91 10.34 8.93
CA SER A 67 1.09 11.78 8.64
C SER A 67 1.09 12.07 7.14
N ALA A 68 1.64 11.15 6.35
CA ALA A 68 1.75 11.24 4.90
C ALA A 68 0.46 10.81 4.15
N HIS A 69 -0.58 10.39 4.86
CA HIS A 69 -1.83 9.95 4.23
C HIS A 69 -2.42 11.07 3.36
N PRO A 70 -2.87 10.77 2.12
CA PRO A 70 -3.38 11.79 1.20
C PRO A 70 -4.48 12.69 1.79
N ASP A 71 -5.39 12.12 2.59
CA ASP A 71 -6.49 12.86 3.23
C ASP A 71 -6.08 13.83 4.35
N ARG A 72 -4.82 13.75 4.78
CA ARG A 72 -4.28 14.58 5.85
C ARG A 72 -3.39 15.70 5.34
N GLN A 73 -3.28 15.85 4.02
CA GLN A 73 -2.50 16.91 3.41
C GLN A 73 -3.29 18.23 3.38
N PRO A 74 -2.63 19.40 3.50
CA PRO A 74 -3.32 20.69 3.53
C PRO A 74 -4.17 21.00 2.30
N ASP A 75 -3.84 20.38 1.17
CA ASP A 75 -4.50 20.52 -0.13
C ASP A 75 -5.49 19.38 -0.44
N ALA A 76 -5.75 18.49 0.52
CA ALA A 76 -6.66 17.37 0.33
C ALA A 76 -8.11 17.85 0.13
N ASN A 77 -8.68 17.56 -1.04
CA ASN A 77 -10.11 17.76 -1.29
C ASN A 77 -10.89 16.49 -0.90
N LEU A 78 -11.48 16.50 0.29
CA LEU A 78 -12.25 15.37 0.83
C LEU A 78 -13.59 15.16 0.12
N ASP A 79 -14.13 16.19 -0.54
CA ASP A 79 -15.42 16.16 -1.24
C ASP A 79 -15.32 15.55 -2.65
N ALA A 80 -14.11 15.32 -3.15
CA ALA A 80 -13.83 14.79 -4.49
C ALA A 80 -13.59 13.27 -4.52
N LYS A 81 -14.09 12.54 -3.52
CA LYS A 81 -13.93 11.09 -3.37
C LYS A 81 -15.11 10.30 -3.89
#